data_AF-A0A963E2W6-F1
#
_entry.id   AF-A0A963E2W6-F1
#
_cell.length_a   1.000
_cell.length_b   1.000
_cell.length_c   1.000
_cell.angle_alpha   90.00
_cell.angle_beta   90.00
_cell.angle_gamma   90.00
#
_symmetry.space_group_name_H-M   'P 1'
#
loop_
_entity.id
_entity.type
_entity.pdbx_description
1 polymer ?
#
loop_
_entity_poly.entity_id
_entity_poly.type
_entity_poly.pdbx_seq_one_letter_code
_entity_poly.pdbx_strand_id
1 'polypeptide(L)'
;DKRYITLGPVCTILGLAFHLYDPDGLLGDRKHVGITCALVPRDTPGADIGRRHVPLNAMFMNGPTRGKDVFMPLDYVIGGPAMVGQGWRMLMECLAAGRSISLPSSNAGMAQLTARTVGGYARVRSQFKMAIGRFEGVEEPLTRIGAYTYMMDAVRKMTAGAIDLGEKPSVVSAIAKYHVTERARKVVNDGMDIVGGKGICLGPSNFIGRAYQQLPIGITVEGANILTRSMILFGQGAIRCHPYVLKEMKAAYNSDAEQGLRDFDEALFGHAGFTVKHAFGALFKGLTGSHFVSVPASVAPETRRYYQQLTRFSSAFAFLADISMLVLGGELKRREKLSARLGDILSMLYLCSATLKRYESEGRQQADAPLMHWAMWDTMYQAQMAFDGVIANFPVRWIGRMLYRIVFPLGHPYDVPSDRIGHQVAKLMIEPSAARDRLTAETYLPTVASEPVGAIELALLATIEAEPIEARIRAAEKSGTLADNPDANVRDLAHAAFAAGIVTAAEYAVLKRRNELRDIVIRVDDFPHDLGSSREQPLLHKAAA
;
A
#
# COMPACT_ATOMS: atom_id res chain seq x y z
N ASP A 1 0.17 25.43 -21.10
CA ASP A 1 -0.53 25.26 -19.81
C ASP A 1 -0.31 23.85 -19.28
N LYS A 2 0.05 23.72 -18.00
CA LYS A 2 0.20 22.45 -17.27
C LYS A 2 -0.45 22.58 -15.90
N ARG A 3 -1.05 21.50 -15.42
CA ARG A 3 -1.86 21.48 -14.19
C ARG A 3 -1.28 20.50 -13.19
N TYR A 4 -1.64 20.70 -11.93
CA TYR A 4 -1.28 19.83 -10.81
C TYR A 4 0.22 19.64 -10.61
N ILE A 5 1.02 20.68 -10.85
CA ILE A 5 2.48 20.60 -10.70
C ILE A 5 2.84 20.74 -9.23
N THR A 6 3.26 19.64 -8.62
CA THR A 6 3.84 19.61 -7.27
C THR A 6 5.07 20.51 -7.24
N LEU A 7 5.14 21.37 -6.23
CA LEU A 7 6.12 22.46 -6.06
C LEU A 7 6.11 23.53 -7.16
N GLY A 8 5.23 23.45 -8.16
CA GLY A 8 5.11 24.45 -9.24
C GLY A 8 5.12 25.91 -8.76
N PRO A 9 4.34 26.30 -7.73
CA PRO A 9 4.31 27.69 -7.24
C PRO A 9 5.66 28.22 -6.77
N VAL A 10 6.60 27.36 -6.40
CA VAL A 10 7.90 27.73 -5.77
C VAL A 10 9.11 27.08 -6.45
N CYS A 11 8.94 26.40 -7.59
CA CYS A 11 10.06 25.78 -8.27
C CYS A 11 11.03 26.84 -8.83
N THR A 12 12.33 26.57 -8.76
CA THR A 12 13.39 27.36 -9.42
C THR A 12 13.63 26.87 -10.85
N ILE A 13 13.37 25.59 -11.10
CA ILE A 13 13.47 24.93 -12.41
C ILE A 13 12.21 24.09 -12.62
N LEU A 14 11.63 24.16 -13.81
CA LEU A 14 10.47 23.39 -14.25
C LEU A 14 10.90 22.28 -15.22
N GLY A 15 10.68 21.02 -14.85
CA GLY A 15 10.73 19.91 -15.80
C GLY A 15 9.49 19.90 -16.69
N LEU A 16 9.65 20.14 -17.99
CA LEU A 16 8.56 20.27 -18.95
C LEU A 16 8.62 19.17 -20.02
N ALA A 17 7.53 18.42 -20.16
CA ALA A 17 7.30 17.53 -21.31
C ALA A 17 6.34 18.19 -22.31
N PHE A 18 6.71 18.23 -23.58
CA PHE A 18 5.92 18.86 -24.65
C PHE A 18 6.09 18.13 -25.99
N HIS A 19 5.13 18.30 -26.90
CA HIS A 19 5.27 17.84 -28.28
C HIS A 19 6.16 18.83 -29.04
N LEU A 20 7.25 18.34 -29.62
CA LEU A 20 8.11 19.13 -30.47
C LEU A 20 7.73 18.95 -31.94
N TYR A 21 7.60 20.09 -32.62
CA TYR A 21 7.40 20.20 -34.06
C TYR A 21 8.58 20.96 -34.64
N ASP A 22 9.09 20.49 -35.78
CA ASP A 22 10.18 21.10 -36.53
C ASP A 22 9.68 21.47 -37.93
N PRO A 23 8.91 22.56 -38.08
CA PRO A 23 8.29 22.93 -39.35
C PRO A 23 9.31 23.28 -40.44
N ASP A 24 10.47 23.79 -40.02
CA ASP A 24 11.53 24.32 -40.88
C ASP A 24 12.67 23.31 -41.13
N GLY A 25 12.62 22.12 -40.51
CA GLY A 25 13.57 21.03 -40.73
C GLY A 25 14.96 21.31 -40.14
N LEU A 26 15.04 22.04 -39.05
CA LEU A 26 16.31 22.44 -38.42
C LEU A 26 17.01 21.29 -37.69
N LEU A 27 16.26 20.26 -37.26
CA LEU A 27 16.75 19.12 -36.49
C LEU A 27 16.73 17.81 -37.31
N GLY A 28 16.09 17.80 -38.47
CA GLY A 28 16.07 16.69 -39.41
C GLY A 28 14.83 16.65 -40.29
N ASP A 29 14.60 15.52 -40.96
CA ASP A 29 13.57 15.41 -42.01
C ASP A 29 12.12 15.26 -41.49
N ARG A 30 11.94 15.12 -40.17
CA ARG A 30 10.63 14.84 -39.55
C ARG A 30 10.04 16.10 -38.93
N LYS A 31 8.93 16.59 -39.51
CA LYS A 31 8.20 17.75 -38.98
C LYS A 31 7.54 17.51 -37.61
N HIS A 32 7.06 16.31 -37.35
CA HIS A 32 6.53 15.92 -36.03
C HIS A 32 7.55 15.03 -35.34
N VAL A 33 8.33 15.60 -34.43
CA VAL A 33 9.47 14.90 -33.85
C VAL A 33 9.05 14.01 -32.67
N GLY A 34 8.05 14.48 -31.89
CA GLY A 34 7.46 13.72 -30.79
C GLY A 34 7.63 14.38 -29.43
N ILE A 35 7.37 13.62 -28.36
CA ILE A 35 7.46 14.15 -26.99
C ILE A 35 8.93 14.38 -26.64
N THR A 36 9.24 15.58 -26.17
CA THR A 36 10.57 16.02 -25.71
C THR A 36 10.46 16.54 -24.28
N CYS A 37 11.52 16.36 -23.50
CA CYS A 37 11.61 16.85 -22.12
C CYS A 37 12.69 17.92 -22.02
N ALA A 38 12.40 19.02 -21.32
CA ALA A 38 13.32 20.12 -21.09
C ALA A 38 13.31 20.56 -19.62
N LEU A 39 14.38 21.22 -19.20
CA LEU A 39 14.48 21.94 -17.94
C LEU A 39 14.38 23.44 -18.22
N VAL A 40 13.32 24.07 -17.71
CA VAL A 40 13.02 25.49 -17.97
C VAL A 40 13.24 26.28 -16.67
N PRO A 41 14.18 27.23 -16.61
CA PRO A 41 14.33 28.13 -15.48
C PRO A 41 13.04 28.90 -15.20
N ARG A 42 12.72 29.10 -13.92
CA ARG A 42 11.48 29.77 -13.49
C ARG A 42 11.27 31.13 -14.16
N ASP A 43 12.33 31.91 -14.25
CA ASP A 43 12.30 33.30 -14.71
C ASP A 43 12.43 33.42 -16.24
N THR A 44 12.25 32.32 -16.97
CA THR A 44 12.26 32.33 -18.44
C THR A 44 11.14 33.26 -18.93
N PRO A 45 11.45 34.28 -19.76
CA PRO A 45 10.45 35.22 -20.26
C PRO A 45 9.25 34.52 -20.90
N GLY A 46 8.05 34.95 -20.51
CA GLY A 46 6.78 34.38 -20.98
C GLY A 46 6.25 33.20 -20.14
N ALA A 47 7.00 32.70 -19.16
CA ALA A 47 6.49 31.73 -18.18
C ALA A 47 5.66 32.42 -17.08
N ASP A 48 4.51 31.85 -16.74
CA ASP A 48 3.61 32.29 -15.66
C ASP A 48 3.51 31.18 -14.59
N ILE A 49 4.10 31.46 -13.43
CA ILE A 49 4.26 30.54 -12.30
C ILE A 49 3.96 31.29 -11.00
N GLY A 50 3.24 30.67 -10.06
CA GLY A 50 3.07 31.18 -8.68
C GLY A 50 1.69 30.96 -8.09
N ARG A 51 0.66 30.77 -8.92
CA ARG A 51 -0.70 30.44 -8.46
C ARG A 51 -0.74 29.07 -7.79
N ARG A 52 -1.65 28.87 -6.82
CA ARG A 52 -1.77 27.62 -6.05
C ARG A 52 -3.11 26.91 -6.29
N HIS A 53 -3.07 25.58 -6.26
CA HIS A 53 -4.22 24.72 -6.01
C HIS A 53 -4.28 24.36 -4.52
N VAL A 54 -5.44 23.89 -4.05
CA VAL A 54 -5.66 23.42 -2.67
C VAL A 54 -5.90 21.90 -2.68
N PRO A 55 -4.83 21.07 -2.60
CA PRO A 55 -4.97 19.61 -2.70
C PRO A 55 -5.44 19.03 -1.36
N LEU A 56 -6.75 19.04 -1.11
CA LEU A 56 -7.36 18.46 0.10
C LEU A 56 -6.76 19.00 1.42
N ASN A 57 -6.29 20.25 1.39
CA ASN A 57 -5.59 20.90 2.51
C ASN A 57 -4.30 20.17 2.95
N ALA A 58 -3.69 19.38 2.06
CA ALA A 58 -2.37 18.80 2.26
C ALA A 58 -1.29 19.90 2.24
N MET A 59 -0.22 19.71 3.02
CA MET A 59 0.75 20.77 3.32
C MET A 59 1.79 21.05 2.21
N PHE A 60 1.71 20.36 1.06
CA PHE A 60 2.65 20.58 -0.04
C PHE A 60 2.10 21.58 -1.05
N MET A 61 3.00 22.36 -1.68
CA MET A 61 2.61 23.32 -2.70
C MET A 61 2.26 22.62 -4.01
N ASN A 62 1.14 23.01 -4.60
CA ASN A 62 0.71 22.54 -5.90
C ASN A 62 0.14 23.74 -6.68
N GLY A 63 0.34 23.79 -8.00
CA GLY A 63 -0.18 24.89 -8.80
C GLY A 63 -0.12 24.63 -10.30
N PRO A 64 -0.78 25.48 -11.10
CA PRO A 64 -0.62 25.48 -12.54
C PRO A 64 0.70 26.16 -12.95
N THR A 65 1.19 25.81 -14.13
CA THR A 65 2.25 26.56 -14.82
C THR A 65 1.80 26.86 -16.24
N ARG A 66 2.00 28.09 -16.67
CA ARG A 66 1.56 28.59 -17.98
C ARG A 66 2.74 29.19 -18.72
N GLY A 67 2.59 29.28 -20.02
CA GLY A 67 3.60 29.88 -20.89
C GLY A 67 2.96 30.17 -22.24
N LYS A 68 3.26 31.34 -22.79
CA LYS A 68 2.90 31.74 -24.15
C LYS A 68 4.12 32.36 -24.80
N ASP A 69 4.44 31.90 -26.02
CA ASP A 69 5.56 32.40 -26.83
C ASP A 69 6.90 32.40 -26.05
N VAL A 70 7.11 31.34 -25.25
CA VAL A 70 8.31 31.17 -24.41
C VAL A 70 9.48 30.69 -25.28
N PHE A 71 10.52 31.50 -25.37
CA PHE A 71 11.76 31.08 -26.02
C PHE A 71 12.51 30.09 -25.11
N MET A 72 12.82 28.90 -25.64
CA MET A 72 13.62 27.87 -24.98
C MET A 72 14.78 27.48 -25.90
N PRO A 73 16.04 27.77 -25.54
CA PRO A 73 17.17 27.29 -26.31
C PRO A 73 17.29 25.76 -26.25
N LEU A 74 17.94 25.15 -27.26
CA LEU A 74 18.01 23.69 -27.42
C LEU A 74 18.79 22.99 -26.30
N ASP A 75 19.65 23.73 -25.61
CA ASP A 75 20.39 23.28 -24.43
C ASP A 75 19.48 22.99 -23.23
N TYR A 76 18.26 23.54 -23.20
CA TYR A 76 17.26 23.21 -22.18
C TYR A 76 16.75 21.78 -22.34
N VAL A 77 16.86 21.18 -23.54
CA VAL A 77 16.46 19.79 -23.77
C VAL A 77 17.34 18.86 -22.92
N ILE A 78 16.71 17.97 -22.16
CA ILE A 78 17.42 16.99 -21.33
C ILE A 78 18.20 16.05 -22.23
N GLY A 79 19.54 16.05 -22.13
CA GLY A 79 20.43 15.30 -23.02
C GLY A 79 20.64 15.95 -24.39
N GLY A 80 20.23 17.20 -24.57
CA GLY A 80 20.47 18.02 -25.75
C GLY A 80 19.67 17.61 -27.00
N PRO A 81 20.03 18.16 -28.17
CA PRO A 81 19.33 17.90 -29.44
C PRO A 81 19.21 16.42 -29.80
N ALA A 82 20.20 15.60 -29.43
CA ALA A 82 20.19 14.16 -29.71
C ALA A 82 19.04 13.39 -29.01
N MET A 83 18.48 13.96 -27.94
CA MET A 83 17.39 13.34 -27.16
C MET A 83 16.01 13.91 -27.48
N VAL A 84 15.93 14.80 -28.47
CA VAL A 84 14.66 15.28 -29.01
C VAL A 84 13.80 14.09 -29.50
N GLY A 85 12.51 14.11 -29.18
CA GLY A 85 11.56 13.04 -29.49
C GLY A 85 11.67 11.80 -28.59
N GLN A 86 12.67 11.72 -27.71
CA GLN A 86 12.87 10.59 -26.78
C GLN A 86 12.18 10.78 -25.42
N GLY A 87 11.46 11.88 -25.21
CA GLY A 87 10.86 12.25 -23.94
C GLY A 87 9.83 11.24 -23.42
N TRP A 88 9.09 10.56 -24.30
CA TRP A 88 8.17 9.50 -23.86
C TRP A 88 8.90 8.33 -23.18
N ARG A 89 10.04 7.89 -23.75
CA ARG A 89 10.88 6.84 -23.16
C ARG A 89 11.39 7.29 -21.79
N MET A 90 11.92 8.51 -21.69
CA MET A 90 12.39 9.08 -20.42
C MET A 90 11.29 9.09 -19.35
N LEU A 91 10.08 9.56 -19.69
CA LEU A 91 8.96 9.61 -18.75
C LEU A 91 8.56 8.23 -18.27
N MET A 92 8.52 7.22 -19.14
CA MET A 92 8.18 5.85 -18.75
C MET A 92 9.24 5.24 -17.82
N GLU A 93 10.53 5.53 -18.06
CA GLU A 93 11.63 5.07 -17.20
C GLU A 93 11.58 5.75 -15.81
N CYS A 94 11.42 7.08 -15.76
CA CYS A 94 11.32 7.81 -14.49
C CYS A 94 10.07 7.44 -13.67
N LEU A 95 8.93 7.20 -14.33
CA LEU A 95 7.70 6.77 -13.65
C LEU A 95 7.85 5.40 -12.97
N ALA A 96 8.64 4.49 -13.54
CA ALA A 96 8.89 3.19 -12.90
C ALA A 96 9.66 3.34 -11.58
N ALA A 97 10.60 4.29 -11.51
CA ALA A 97 11.33 4.59 -10.27
C ALA A 97 10.41 5.21 -9.19
N GLY A 98 9.60 6.21 -9.56
CA GLY A 98 8.63 6.83 -8.64
C GLY A 98 7.67 5.82 -7.99
N ARG A 99 7.11 4.92 -8.82
CA ARG A 99 6.22 3.83 -8.41
C ARG A 99 6.87 2.79 -7.50
N SER A 100 8.19 2.66 -7.54
CA SER A 100 8.93 1.68 -6.75
C SER A 100 9.39 2.22 -5.41
N ILE A 101 9.61 3.54 -5.32
CA ILE A 101 10.26 4.18 -4.16
C ILE A 101 9.25 5.07 -3.43
N SER A 102 8.82 6.18 -4.04
CA SER A 102 8.17 7.30 -3.34
C SER A 102 6.80 6.96 -2.76
N LEU A 103 5.87 6.50 -3.60
CA LEU A 103 4.51 6.21 -3.17
C LEU A 103 4.43 4.99 -2.25
N PRO A 104 5.10 3.85 -2.55
CA PRO A 104 5.12 2.74 -1.60
C PRO A 104 5.76 3.12 -0.25
N SER A 105 6.82 3.92 -0.24
CA SER A 105 7.49 4.32 1.01
C SER A 105 6.67 5.24 1.88
N SER A 106 6.10 6.31 1.30
CA SER A 106 5.24 7.23 2.05
C SER A 106 4.00 6.54 2.62
N ASN A 107 3.40 5.60 1.88
CA ASN A 107 2.22 4.86 2.32
C ASN A 107 2.55 3.75 3.32
N ALA A 108 3.72 3.11 3.22
CA ALA A 108 4.21 2.21 4.26
C ALA A 108 4.48 2.96 5.58
N GLY A 109 5.12 4.12 5.54
CA GLY A 109 5.32 4.97 6.71
C GLY A 109 4.00 5.42 7.34
N MET A 110 3.02 5.78 6.52
CA MET A 110 1.66 6.10 6.98
C MET A 110 1.01 4.91 7.71
N ALA A 111 1.12 3.70 7.15
CA ALA A 111 0.61 2.49 7.78
C ALA A 111 1.33 2.14 9.09
N GLN A 112 2.66 2.29 9.15
CA GLN A 112 3.43 2.09 10.40
C GLN A 112 3.01 3.07 11.49
N LEU A 113 2.83 4.35 11.17
CA LEU A 113 2.33 5.34 12.10
C LEU A 113 0.92 4.97 12.60
N THR A 114 0.01 4.63 11.69
CA THR A 114 -1.34 4.16 12.05
C THR A 114 -1.29 2.92 12.95
N ALA A 115 -0.47 1.93 12.60
CA ALA A 115 -0.27 0.72 13.39
C ALA A 115 0.20 1.04 14.82
N ARG A 116 1.19 1.93 14.98
CA ARG A 116 1.69 2.35 16.29
C ARG A 116 0.59 3.07 17.09
N THR A 117 0.04 4.14 16.55
CA THR A 117 -0.84 5.05 17.30
C THR A 117 -2.21 4.45 17.57
N VAL A 118 -2.82 3.76 16.59
CA VAL A 118 -4.13 3.15 16.74
C VAL A 118 -4.08 1.96 17.69
N GLY A 119 -3.04 1.13 17.61
CA GLY A 119 -2.84 0.03 18.56
C GLY A 119 -2.72 0.52 20.01
N GLY A 120 -1.90 1.55 20.25
CA GLY A 120 -1.79 2.16 21.58
C GLY A 120 -3.10 2.82 22.04
N TYR A 121 -3.76 3.58 21.16
CA TYR A 121 -5.06 4.20 21.44
C TYR A 121 -6.12 3.16 21.81
N ALA A 122 -6.16 2.02 21.09
CA ALA A 122 -7.12 0.96 21.35
C ALA A 122 -6.93 0.30 22.72
N ARG A 123 -5.70 0.28 23.26
CA ARG A 123 -5.45 -0.18 24.63
C ARG A 123 -5.84 0.86 25.68
N VAL A 124 -5.55 2.14 25.42
CA VAL A 124 -5.74 3.25 26.37
C VAL A 124 -7.21 3.65 26.48
N ARG A 125 -7.94 3.69 25.37
CA ARG A 125 -9.35 4.08 25.34
C ARG A 125 -10.20 2.95 25.93
N SER A 126 -11.04 3.29 26.92
CA SER A 126 -11.98 2.35 27.54
C SER A 126 -13.43 2.71 27.23
N GLN A 127 -14.26 1.71 26.92
CA GLN A 127 -15.72 1.77 26.84
C GLN A 127 -16.32 0.51 27.44
N PHE A 128 -17.52 0.60 27.99
CA PHE A 128 -18.20 -0.53 28.66
C PHE A 128 -17.28 -1.26 29.67
N LYS A 129 -16.50 -0.48 30.44
CA LYS A 129 -15.57 -0.97 31.49
C LYS A 129 -14.38 -1.82 30.98
N MET A 130 -14.03 -1.77 29.69
CA MET A 130 -12.83 -2.44 29.16
C MET A 130 -12.15 -1.62 28.06
N ALA A 131 -10.87 -1.92 27.81
CA ALA A 131 -10.14 -1.35 26.69
C ALA A 131 -10.83 -1.72 25.37
N ILE A 132 -10.96 -0.75 24.45
CA ILE A 132 -11.70 -0.98 23.20
C ILE A 132 -11.02 -2.02 22.32
N GLY A 133 -9.70 -2.15 22.38
CA GLY A 133 -8.92 -3.14 21.65
C GLY A 133 -9.16 -4.59 22.06
N ARG A 134 -9.96 -4.84 23.11
CA ARG A 134 -10.38 -6.18 23.56
C ARG A 134 -11.77 -6.58 23.04
N PHE A 135 -12.45 -5.74 22.26
CA PHE A 135 -13.69 -6.11 21.58
C PHE A 135 -13.36 -6.75 20.23
N GLU A 136 -13.95 -7.89 19.91
CA GLU A 136 -13.72 -8.60 18.64
C GLU A 136 -13.97 -7.70 17.41
N GLY A 137 -14.99 -6.85 17.45
CA GLY A 137 -15.27 -5.88 16.39
C GLY A 137 -14.18 -4.81 16.19
N VAL A 138 -13.31 -4.58 17.18
CA VAL A 138 -12.11 -3.72 17.08
C VAL A 138 -10.87 -4.55 16.74
N GLU A 139 -10.81 -5.81 17.20
CA GLU A 139 -9.72 -6.74 16.86
C GLU A 139 -9.66 -7.01 15.35
N GLU A 140 -10.80 -7.11 14.67
CA GLU A 140 -10.86 -7.34 13.22
C GLU A 140 -10.16 -6.22 12.40
N PRO A 141 -10.48 -4.93 12.56
CA PRO A 141 -9.72 -3.86 11.92
C PRO A 141 -8.27 -3.75 12.43
N LEU A 142 -7.98 -3.98 13.72
CA LEU A 142 -6.60 -4.02 14.23
C LEU A 142 -5.75 -5.10 13.55
N THR A 143 -6.36 -6.25 13.28
CA THR A 143 -5.73 -7.36 12.57
C THR A 143 -5.29 -6.93 11.17
N ARG A 144 -6.19 -6.29 10.42
CA ARG A 144 -5.89 -5.76 9.08
C ARG A 144 -4.79 -4.70 9.13
N ILE A 145 -4.85 -3.78 10.10
CA ILE A 145 -3.82 -2.75 10.30
C ILE A 145 -2.45 -3.42 10.47
N GLY A 146 -2.30 -4.36 11.40
CA GLY A 146 -1.03 -5.02 11.68
C GLY A 146 -0.50 -5.81 10.49
N ALA A 147 -1.31 -6.72 9.95
CA ALA A 147 -0.88 -7.65 8.92
C ALA A 147 -0.63 -6.96 7.56
N TYR A 148 -1.45 -5.97 7.18
CA TYR A 148 -1.18 -5.18 5.97
C TYR A 148 0.05 -4.30 6.12
N THR A 149 0.29 -3.70 7.29
CA THR A 149 1.53 -2.94 7.53
C THR A 149 2.76 -3.85 7.34
N TYR A 150 2.72 -5.07 7.87
CA TYR A 150 3.82 -6.03 7.72
C TYR A 150 4.10 -6.37 6.23
N MET A 151 3.05 -6.65 5.47
CA MET A 151 3.15 -6.97 4.04
C MET A 151 3.56 -5.77 3.18
N MET A 152 3.01 -4.58 3.45
CA MET A 152 3.33 -3.36 2.71
C MET A 152 4.82 -3.02 2.82
N ASP A 153 5.37 -3.12 4.03
CA ASP A 153 6.79 -2.89 4.26
C ASP A 153 7.66 -3.96 3.59
N ALA A 154 7.22 -5.23 3.60
CA ALA A 154 7.90 -6.31 2.87
C ALA A 154 7.99 -6.05 1.37
N VAL A 155 6.87 -5.66 0.75
CA VAL A 155 6.79 -5.33 -0.69
C VAL A 155 7.69 -4.15 -1.02
N ARG A 156 7.57 -3.05 -0.26
CA ARG A 156 8.38 -1.85 -0.48
C ARG A 156 9.87 -2.15 -0.43
N LYS A 157 10.35 -2.84 0.62
CA LYS A 157 11.77 -3.20 0.78
C LYS A 157 12.25 -4.09 -0.37
N MET A 158 11.47 -5.09 -0.76
CA MET A 158 11.84 -5.98 -1.86
C MET A 158 11.90 -5.24 -3.21
N THR A 159 10.95 -4.36 -3.49
CA THR A 159 10.90 -3.60 -4.75
C THR A 159 11.99 -2.53 -4.82
N ALA A 160 12.21 -1.78 -3.73
CA ALA A 160 13.28 -0.79 -3.66
C ALA A 160 14.66 -1.45 -3.77
N GLY A 161 14.87 -2.57 -3.06
CA GLY A 161 16.13 -3.31 -3.15
C GLY A 161 16.42 -3.86 -4.55
N ALA A 162 15.42 -4.13 -5.39
CA ALA A 162 15.65 -4.47 -6.79
C ALA A 162 16.25 -3.30 -7.58
N ILE A 163 15.80 -2.07 -7.32
CA ILE A 163 16.38 -0.86 -7.92
C ILE A 163 17.83 -0.66 -7.47
N ASP A 164 18.11 -0.87 -6.18
CA ASP A 164 19.47 -0.75 -5.65
C ASP A 164 20.44 -1.75 -6.31
N LEU A 165 19.93 -2.90 -6.75
CA LEU A 165 20.69 -3.89 -7.53
C LEU A 165 20.86 -3.51 -9.02
N GLY A 166 20.34 -2.36 -9.45
CA GLY A 166 20.42 -1.88 -10.83
C GLY A 166 19.30 -2.42 -11.75
N GLU A 167 18.33 -3.15 -11.21
CA GLU A 167 17.20 -3.66 -11.99
C GLU A 167 16.24 -2.52 -12.38
N LYS A 168 15.48 -2.74 -13.47
CA LYS A 168 14.45 -1.80 -13.97
C LYS A 168 13.05 -2.41 -13.86
N PRO A 169 12.49 -2.55 -12.64
CA PRO A 169 11.28 -3.34 -12.36
C PRO A 169 9.97 -2.70 -12.87
N SER A 170 9.72 -2.66 -14.18
CA SER A 170 8.53 -2.00 -14.75
C SER A 170 7.18 -2.59 -14.31
N VAL A 171 7.06 -3.91 -14.18
CA VAL A 171 5.80 -4.57 -13.78
C VAL A 171 5.64 -4.57 -12.27
N VAL A 172 6.68 -4.97 -11.53
CA VAL A 172 6.58 -5.07 -10.07
C VAL A 172 6.52 -3.69 -9.39
N SER A 173 7.04 -2.63 -10.02
CA SER A 173 6.82 -1.25 -9.56
C SER A 173 5.33 -0.86 -9.60
N ALA A 174 4.62 -1.26 -10.65
CA ALA A 174 3.18 -1.04 -10.76
C ALA A 174 2.40 -1.87 -9.73
N ILE A 175 2.82 -3.11 -9.46
CA ILE A 175 2.26 -3.95 -8.39
C ILE A 175 2.43 -3.27 -7.04
N ALA A 176 3.66 -2.85 -6.71
CA ALA A 176 3.99 -2.18 -5.45
C ALA A 176 3.17 -0.90 -5.29
N LYS A 177 3.16 -0.01 -6.30
CA LYS A 177 2.38 1.23 -6.23
C LYS A 177 0.90 0.97 -5.99
N TYR A 178 0.26 0.09 -6.78
CA TYR A 178 -1.16 -0.18 -6.66
C TYR A 178 -1.50 -0.82 -5.31
N HIS A 179 -0.85 -1.92 -4.95
CA HIS A 179 -1.22 -2.71 -3.78
C HIS A 179 -0.83 -2.07 -2.45
N VAL A 180 0.29 -1.34 -2.39
CA VAL A 180 0.68 -0.64 -1.17
C VAL A 180 -0.22 0.56 -0.91
N THR A 181 -0.57 1.34 -1.94
CA THR A 181 -1.45 2.51 -1.75
C THR A 181 -2.90 2.13 -1.44
N GLU A 182 -3.45 1.07 -2.06
CA GLU A 182 -4.80 0.58 -1.71
C GLU A 182 -4.83 -0.09 -0.32
N ARG A 183 -3.79 -0.79 0.11
CA ARG A 183 -3.73 -1.32 1.49
C ARG A 183 -3.57 -0.22 2.51
N ALA A 184 -2.77 0.82 2.22
CA ALA A 184 -2.70 2.00 3.06
C ALA A 184 -4.07 2.66 3.24
N ARG A 185 -4.90 2.70 2.18
CA ARG A 185 -6.29 3.17 2.28
C ARG A 185 -7.06 2.39 3.32
N LYS A 186 -6.97 1.07 3.24
CA LYS A 186 -7.68 0.19 4.17
C LYS A 186 -7.17 0.35 5.61
N VAL A 187 -5.85 0.37 5.81
CA VAL A 187 -5.19 0.57 7.11
C VAL A 187 -5.63 1.89 7.76
N VAL A 188 -5.57 3.00 7.02
CA VAL A 188 -5.95 4.32 7.56
C VAL A 188 -7.46 4.40 7.81
N ASN A 189 -8.30 3.84 6.94
CA ASN A 189 -9.75 3.80 7.16
C ASN A 189 -10.10 2.98 8.41
N ASP A 190 -9.52 1.78 8.56
CA ASP A 190 -9.69 0.95 9.76
C ASP A 190 -9.22 1.72 11.02
N GLY A 191 -8.13 2.49 10.89
CA GLY A 191 -7.66 3.37 11.97
C GLY A 191 -8.64 4.49 12.31
N MET A 192 -9.25 5.13 11.31
CA MET A 192 -10.28 6.16 11.52
C MET A 192 -11.50 5.58 12.24
N ASP A 193 -11.94 4.37 11.86
CA ASP A 193 -13.07 3.67 12.48
C ASP A 193 -12.80 3.37 13.97
N ILE A 194 -11.58 2.93 14.31
CA ILE A 194 -11.19 2.63 15.71
C ILE A 194 -11.06 3.92 16.54
N VAL A 195 -10.46 4.97 15.97
CA VAL A 195 -10.22 6.23 16.70
C VAL A 195 -11.52 7.02 16.89
N GLY A 196 -12.47 6.90 15.96
CA GLY A 196 -13.79 7.51 16.02
C GLY A 196 -13.73 9.04 15.95
N GLY A 197 -14.54 9.72 16.77
CA GLY A 197 -14.67 11.19 16.75
C GLY A 197 -13.33 11.95 16.85
N LYS A 198 -12.37 11.45 17.63
CA LYS A 198 -11.03 12.05 17.74
C LYS A 198 -10.30 12.07 16.40
N GLY A 199 -10.50 11.08 15.54
CA GLY A 199 -9.84 11.00 14.23
C GLY A 199 -10.39 12.04 13.25
N ILE A 200 -11.66 12.38 13.38
CA ILE A 200 -12.39 13.32 12.50
C ILE A 200 -12.12 14.77 12.89
N CYS A 201 -12.05 15.08 14.19
CA CYS A 201 -11.76 16.41 14.69
C CYS A 201 -10.26 16.74 14.55
N LEU A 202 -9.92 17.57 13.58
CA LEU A 202 -8.54 17.99 13.34
C LEU A 202 -8.07 19.03 14.36
N GLY A 203 -6.86 18.85 14.87
CA GLY A 203 -6.17 19.76 15.75
C GLY A 203 -4.77 19.24 16.10
N PRO A 204 -4.00 19.96 16.94
CA PRO A 204 -2.63 19.57 17.28
C PRO A 204 -2.51 18.17 17.91
N SER A 205 -3.55 17.67 18.59
CA SER A 205 -3.56 16.34 19.21
C SER A 205 -3.99 15.21 18.27
N ASN A 206 -4.42 15.52 17.04
CA ASN A 206 -4.89 14.54 16.06
C ASN A 206 -3.70 13.91 15.31
N PHE A 207 -3.61 12.58 15.36
CA PHE A 207 -2.49 11.83 14.78
C PHE A 207 -2.82 11.09 13.47
N ILE A 208 -4.08 11.11 12.99
CA ILE A 208 -4.52 10.24 11.87
C ILE A 208 -5.31 10.97 10.78
N GLY A 209 -6.03 12.04 11.10
CA GLY A 209 -6.90 12.73 10.14
C GLY A 209 -6.13 13.31 8.94
N ARG A 210 -4.89 13.76 9.13
CA ARG A 210 -4.02 14.22 8.03
C ARG A 210 -3.53 13.11 7.12
N ALA A 211 -3.37 11.89 7.64
CA ALA A 211 -3.09 10.72 6.82
C ALA A 211 -4.30 10.39 5.94
N TYR A 212 -5.51 10.38 6.54
CA TYR A 212 -6.77 10.15 5.81
C TYR A 212 -7.00 11.17 4.68
N GLN A 213 -6.74 12.46 4.91
CA GLN A 213 -6.85 13.51 3.88
C GLN A 213 -5.89 13.32 2.70
N GLN A 214 -4.68 12.82 2.95
CA GLN A 214 -3.63 12.71 1.92
C GLN A 214 -3.72 11.41 1.13
N LEU A 215 -4.37 10.40 1.67
CA LEU A 215 -4.49 9.09 1.07
C LEU A 215 -5.03 9.09 -0.39
N PRO A 216 -6.09 9.86 -0.75
CA PRO A 216 -6.58 9.94 -2.12
C PRO A 216 -5.53 10.41 -3.14
N ILE A 217 -4.44 11.03 -2.70
CA ILE A 217 -3.39 11.51 -3.60
C ILE A 217 -2.58 10.31 -4.12
N GLY A 218 -2.14 9.40 -3.24
CA GLY A 218 -1.28 8.27 -3.62
C GLY A 218 -1.94 7.30 -4.61
N ILE A 219 -3.25 7.12 -4.51
CA ILE A 219 -4.04 6.27 -5.43
C ILE A 219 -4.29 6.94 -6.80
N THR A 220 -4.13 8.26 -6.88
CA THR A 220 -4.46 9.07 -8.08
C THR A 220 -3.22 9.41 -8.90
N VAL A 221 -2.14 9.84 -8.24
CA VAL A 221 -0.92 10.32 -8.91
C VAL A 221 -0.04 9.16 -9.39
N GLU A 222 0.95 9.48 -10.23
CA GLU A 222 1.87 8.52 -10.89
C GLU A 222 1.16 7.41 -11.70
N GLY A 223 -0.05 7.72 -12.17
CA GLY A 223 -0.95 6.79 -12.83
C GLY A 223 -2.01 6.30 -11.86
N ALA A 224 -3.27 6.66 -12.13
CA ALA A 224 -4.40 6.26 -11.29
C ALA A 224 -4.42 4.74 -11.11
N ASN A 225 -4.75 4.29 -9.89
CA ASN A 225 -4.79 2.87 -9.55
C ASN A 225 -5.72 2.06 -10.48
N ILE A 226 -6.82 2.68 -10.94
CA ILE A 226 -7.76 2.09 -11.90
C ILE A 226 -7.03 1.69 -13.20
N LEU A 227 -6.26 2.61 -13.79
CA LEU A 227 -5.52 2.37 -15.04
C LEU A 227 -4.31 1.46 -14.81
N THR A 228 -3.63 1.63 -13.67
CA THR A 228 -2.49 0.78 -13.28
C THR A 228 -2.92 -0.68 -13.22
N ARG A 229 -4.02 -0.97 -12.52
CA ARG A 229 -4.57 -2.32 -12.39
C ARG A 229 -5.04 -2.89 -13.72
N SER A 230 -5.82 -2.13 -14.50
CA SER A 230 -6.46 -2.65 -15.71
C SER A 230 -5.53 -2.79 -16.91
N MET A 231 -4.55 -1.88 -17.08
CA MET A 231 -3.71 -1.82 -18.28
C MET A 231 -2.25 -2.21 -18.06
N ILE A 232 -1.66 -1.91 -16.88
CA ILE A 232 -0.22 -2.04 -16.69
C ILE A 232 0.16 -3.40 -16.12
N LEU A 233 -0.49 -3.83 -15.03
CA LEU A 233 -0.09 -5.02 -14.27
C LEU A 233 0.03 -6.29 -15.13
N PHE A 234 -1.02 -6.62 -15.87
CA PHE A 234 -1.00 -7.80 -16.73
C PHE A 234 -0.47 -7.49 -18.13
N GLY A 235 -0.96 -6.42 -18.78
CA GLY A 235 -0.66 -6.16 -20.20
C GLY A 235 0.84 -6.03 -20.52
N GLN A 236 1.60 -5.32 -19.68
CA GLN A 236 3.06 -5.21 -19.86
C GLN A 236 3.78 -6.50 -19.44
N GLY A 237 3.33 -7.15 -18.37
CA GLY A 237 3.91 -8.39 -17.87
C GLY A 237 3.75 -9.57 -18.82
N ALA A 238 2.58 -9.72 -19.45
CA ALA A 238 2.28 -10.79 -20.39
C ALA A 238 3.22 -10.82 -21.60
N ILE A 239 3.71 -9.66 -22.05
CA ILE A 239 4.66 -9.59 -23.17
C ILE A 239 6.10 -9.71 -22.67
N ARG A 240 6.47 -8.94 -21.64
CA ARG A 240 7.89 -8.80 -21.23
C ARG A 240 8.41 -9.92 -20.33
N CYS A 241 7.55 -10.53 -19.54
CA CYS A 241 7.93 -11.56 -18.58
C CYS A 241 7.67 -12.97 -19.10
N HIS A 242 6.90 -13.12 -20.19
CA HIS A 242 6.61 -14.43 -20.76
C HIS A 242 7.81 -14.97 -21.55
N PRO A 243 8.22 -16.24 -21.36
CA PRO A 243 9.44 -16.78 -21.99
C PRO A 243 9.43 -16.82 -23.53
N TYR A 244 8.24 -16.90 -24.14
CA TYR A 244 8.07 -17.12 -25.59
C TYR A 244 7.46 -15.93 -26.35
N VAL A 245 6.34 -15.34 -25.90
CA VAL A 245 5.65 -14.20 -26.56
C VAL A 245 6.58 -13.13 -27.15
N LEU A 246 7.57 -12.61 -26.41
CA LEU A 246 8.47 -11.59 -26.96
C LEU A 246 9.38 -12.15 -28.08
N LYS A 247 9.77 -13.42 -27.99
CA LYS A 247 10.56 -14.10 -29.02
C LYS A 247 9.71 -14.30 -30.28
N GLU A 248 8.47 -14.75 -30.14
CA GLU A 248 7.51 -14.88 -31.25
C GLU A 248 7.30 -13.54 -31.96
N MET A 249 7.08 -12.46 -31.20
CA MET A 249 6.95 -11.12 -31.77
C MET A 249 8.21 -10.70 -32.52
N LYS A 250 9.40 -10.89 -31.94
CA LYS A 250 10.66 -10.52 -32.59
C LYS A 250 10.92 -11.33 -33.87
N ALA A 251 10.64 -12.63 -33.85
CA ALA A 251 10.77 -13.51 -35.00
C ALA A 251 9.85 -13.08 -36.15
N ALA A 252 8.61 -12.69 -35.83
CA ALA A 252 7.64 -12.18 -36.82
C ALA A 252 8.05 -10.84 -37.47
N TYR A 253 8.92 -10.06 -36.82
CA TYR A 253 9.48 -8.81 -37.37
C TYR A 253 10.90 -8.99 -37.93
N ASN A 254 11.39 -10.22 -38.07
CA ASN A 254 12.70 -10.47 -38.66
C ASN A 254 12.69 -10.08 -40.15
N SER A 255 13.70 -9.32 -40.58
CA SER A 255 13.86 -8.92 -41.98
C SER A 255 14.21 -10.10 -42.89
N ASP A 256 14.82 -11.14 -42.34
CA ASP A 256 15.01 -12.43 -43.01
C ASP A 256 13.79 -13.32 -42.74
N ALA A 257 12.98 -13.54 -43.77
CA ALA A 257 11.74 -14.29 -43.66
C ALA A 257 11.95 -15.79 -43.38
N GLU A 258 13.02 -16.40 -43.91
CA GLU A 258 13.29 -17.82 -43.67
C GLU A 258 13.80 -18.05 -42.25
N GLN A 259 14.72 -17.21 -41.78
CA GLN A 259 15.19 -17.27 -40.41
C GLN A 259 14.08 -16.91 -39.42
N GLY A 260 13.30 -15.87 -39.73
CA GLY A 260 12.14 -15.47 -38.94
C GLY A 260 11.12 -16.59 -38.77
N LEU A 261 10.84 -17.36 -39.83
CA LEU A 261 9.94 -18.50 -39.75
C LEU A 261 10.49 -19.60 -38.83
N ARG A 262 11.77 -19.95 -38.93
CA ARG A 262 12.40 -20.97 -38.05
C ARG A 262 12.38 -20.56 -36.59
N ASP A 263 12.77 -19.31 -36.30
CA ASP A 263 12.76 -18.75 -34.94
C ASP A 263 11.34 -18.70 -34.36
N PHE A 264 10.35 -18.41 -35.21
CA PHE A 264 8.95 -18.36 -34.83
C PHE A 264 8.42 -19.75 -34.49
N ASP A 265 8.69 -20.76 -35.33
CA ASP A 265 8.27 -22.14 -35.09
C ASP A 265 8.87 -22.68 -33.79
N GLU A 266 10.17 -22.47 -33.55
CA GLU A 266 10.82 -22.87 -32.29
C GLU A 266 10.15 -22.22 -31.08
N ALA A 267 9.89 -20.91 -31.14
CA ALA A 267 9.24 -20.19 -30.07
C ALA A 267 7.80 -20.65 -29.83
N LEU A 268 7.02 -20.87 -30.89
CA LEU A 268 5.62 -21.28 -30.84
C LEU A 268 5.46 -22.69 -30.29
N PHE A 269 6.24 -23.67 -30.76
CA PHE A 269 6.20 -25.02 -30.22
C PHE A 269 6.72 -25.08 -28.77
N GLY A 270 7.72 -24.26 -28.44
CA GLY A 270 8.16 -24.07 -27.06
C GLY A 270 7.06 -23.52 -26.15
N HIS A 271 6.29 -22.53 -26.63
CA HIS A 271 5.14 -21.97 -25.94
C HIS A 271 4.03 -23.01 -25.75
N ALA A 272 3.68 -23.77 -26.79
CA ALA A 272 2.68 -24.84 -26.68
C ALA A 272 3.09 -25.89 -25.63
N GLY A 273 4.36 -26.32 -25.65
CA GLY A 273 4.90 -27.24 -24.65
C GLY A 273 4.86 -26.66 -23.23
N PHE A 274 5.16 -25.37 -23.07
CA PHE A 274 5.06 -24.65 -21.80
C PHE A 274 3.62 -24.64 -21.26
N THR A 275 2.64 -24.28 -22.10
CA THR A 275 1.22 -24.26 -21.74
C THR A 275 0.75 -25.64 -21.29
N VAL A 276 1.08 -26.70 -22.03
CA VAL A 276 0.70 -28.08 -21.71
C VAL A 276 1.35 -28.54 -20.40
N LYS A 277 2.65 -28.28 -20.22
CA LYS A 277 3.37 -28.59 -18.96
C LYS A 277 2.71 -27.92 -17.76
N HIS A 278 2.34 -26.65 -17.88
CA HIS A 278 1.68 -25.91 -16.81
C HIS A 278 0.23 -26.37 -16.58
N ALA A 279 -0.50 -26.82 -17.61
CA ALA A 279 -1.81 -27.44 -17.47
C ALA A 279 -1.75 -28.71 -16.60
N PHE A 280 -0.89 -29.67 -16.98
CA PHE A 280 -0.68 -30.90 -16.20
C PHE A 280 -0.16 -30.61 -14.79
N GLY A 281 0.79 -29.66 -14.69
CA GLY A 281 1.34 -29.22 -13.41
C GLY A 281 0.28 -28.60 -12.48
N ALA A 282 -0.59 -27.74 -13.01
CA ALA A 282 -1.67 -27.12 -12.25
C ALA A 282 -2.68 -28.17 -11.77
N LEU A 283 -3.10 -29.08 -12.66
CA LEU A 283 -4.02 -30.17 -12.33
C LEU A 283 -3.45 -31.10 -11.25
N PHE A 284 -2.22 -31.60 -11.43
CA PHE A 284 -1.58 -32.50 -10.47
C PHE A 284 -1.37 -31.83 -9.11
N LYS A 285 -0.87 -30.59 -9.08
CA LYS A 285 -0.69 -29.82 -7.84
C LYS A 285 -2.02 -29.47 -7.18
N GLY A 286 -3.09 -29.30 -7.98
CA GLY A 286 -4.45 -29.10 -7.51
C GLY A 286 -5.01 -30.34 -6.82
N LEU A 287 -4.95 -31.50 -7.49
CA LEU A 287 -5.45 -32.78 -6.97
C LEU A 287 -4.70 -33.23 -5.71
N THR A 288 -3.40 -33.00 -5.65
CA THR A 288 -2.56 -33.41 -4.51
C THR A 288 -2.55 -32.39 -3.37
N GLY A 289 -3.24 -31.25 -3.52
CA GLY A 289 -3.09 -30.11 -2.60
C GLY A 289 -1.64 -29.62 -2.47
N SER A 290 -0.81 -29.86 -3.49
CA SER A 290 0.61 -29.47 -3.55
C SER A 290 1.51 -30.10 -2.48
N HIS A 291 1.10 -31.19 -1.83
CA HIS A 291 1.90 -31.85 -0.80
C HIS A 291 3.22 -32.45 -1.35
N PHE A 292 3.23 -32.83 -2.63
CA PHE A 292 4.41 -33.38 -3.32
C PHE A 292 5.29 -32.32 -4.02
N VAL A 293 4.97 -31.04 -3.89
CA VAL A 293 5.83 -29.98 -4.45
C VAL A 293 7.11 -29.89 -3.62
N SER A 294 8.26 -30.04 -4.27
CA SER A 294 9.56 -29.82 -3.63
C SER A 294 9.77 -28.34 -3.34
N VAL A 295 10.36 -28.05 -2.18
CA VAL A 295 10.75 -26.71 -1.75
C VAL A 295 12.18 -26.77 -1.20
N PRO A 296 12.96 -25.68 -1.25
CA PRO A 296 14.31 -25.67 -0.70
C PRO A 296 14.30 -26.09 0.77
N ALA A 297 15.21 -27.00 1.16
CA ALA A 297 15.28 -27.50 2.54
C ALA A 297 15.61 -26.41 3.57
N SER A 298 16.17 -25.29 3.10
CA SER A 298 16.51 -24.14 3.93
C SER A 298 15.32 -23.31 4.36
N VAL A 299 14.12 -23.41 3.75
CA VAL A 299 12.97 -22.56 4.12
C VAL A 299 12.46 -22.87 5.53
N ALA A 300 11.92 -21.86 6.22
CA ALA A 300 11.35 -22.03 7.55
C ALA A 300 10.21 -23.08 7.52
N PRO A 301 10.21 -24.10 8.42
CA PRO A 301 9.22 -25.18 8.41
C PRO A 301 7.76 -24.70 8.39
N GLU A 302 7.45 -23.66 9.16
CA GLU A 302 6.13 -23.04 9.28
C GLU A 302 5.67 -22.34 7.99
N THR A 303 6.60 -21.98 7.10
CA THR A 303 6.29 -21.35 5.80
C THR A 303 6.25 -22.33 4.63
N ARG A 304 6.67 -23.59 4.84
CA ARG A 304 6.83 -24.61 3.79
C ARG A 304 5.59 -24.76 2.92
N ARG A 305 4.41 -24.80 3.54
CA ARG A 305 3.13 -24.94 2.82
C ARG A 305 2.84 -23.76 1.92
N TYR A 306 3.24 -22.55 2.30
CA TYR A 306 3.05 -21.37 1.45
C TYR A 306 3.87 -21.48 0.16
N TYR A 307 5.15 -21.85 0.21
CA TYR A 307 5.97 -22.06 -0.98
C TYR A 307 5.38 -23.10 -1.94
N GLN A 308 4.87 -24.22 -1.39
CA GLN A 308 4.23 -25.27 -2.18
C GLN A 308 2.98 -24.76 -2.89
N GLN A 309 2.15 -23.98 -2.21
CA GLN A 309 0.90 -23.45 -2.75
C GLN A 309 1.14 -22.29 -3.74
N LEU A 310 2.13 -21.43 -3.48
CA LEU A 310 2.54 -20.40 -4.45
C LEU A 310 3.08 -21.04 -5.74
N THR A 311 3.78 -22.18 -5.66
CA THR A 311 4.20 -22.94 -6.84
C THR A 311 3.01 -23.49 -7.64
N ARG A 312 1.93 -23.90 -6.95
CA ARG A 312 0.67 -24.29 -7.59
C ARG A 312 0.01 -23.10 -8.27
N PHE A 313 -0.19 -22.00 -7.55
CA PHE A 313 -0.80 -20.78 -8.08
C PHE A 313 0.00 -20.22 -9.25
N SER A 314 1.33 -20.23 -9.20
CA SER A 314 2.18 -19.82 -10.33
C SER A 314 1.95 -20.70 -11.56
N SER A 315 1.83 -22.03 -11.39
CA SER A 315 1.55 -22.94 -12.51
C SER A 315 0.14 -22.75 -13.08
N ALA A 316 -0.86 -22.59 -12.22
CA ALA A 316 -2.23 -22.30 -12.62
C ALA A 316 -2.33 -20.95 -13.34
N PHE A 317 -1.60 -19.94 -12.87
CA PHE A 317 -1.57 -18.62 -13.48
C PHE A 317 -0.93 -18.65 -14.86
N ALA A 318 0.22 -19.31 -15.03
CA ALA A 318 0.87 -19.47 -16.33
C ALA A 318 -0.10 -20.09 -17.34
N PHE A 319 -0.69 -21.25 -17.00
CA PHE A 319 -1.68 -21.91 -17.85
C PHE A 319 -2.89 -21.01 -18.17
N LEU A 320 -3.45 -20.36 -17.15
CA LEU A 320 -4.62 -19.49 -17.34
C LEU A 320 -4.30 -18.26 -18.20
N ALA A 321 -3.12 -17.67 -18.05
CA ALA A 321 -2.66 -16.54 -18.84
C ALA A 321 -2.49 -16.94 -20.32
N ASP A 322 -1.88 -18.09 -20.58
CA ASP A 322 -1.63 -18.58 -21.94
C ASP A 322 -2.94 -18.91 -22.66
N ILE A 323 -3.89 -19.58 -22.00
CA ILE A 323 -5.22 -19.83 -22.57
C ILE A 323 -5.96 -18.50 -22.79
N SER A 324 -5.80 -17.52 -21.90
CA SER A 324 -6.40 -16.20 -22.09
C SER A 324 -5.83 -15.48 -23.31
N MET A 325 -4.51 -15.51 -23.51
CA MET A 325 -3.84 -14.92 -24.67
C MET A 325 -4.19 -15.64 -25.97
N LEU A 326 -4.24 -16.98 -25.95
CA LEU A 326 -4.61 -17.80 -27.10
C LEU A 326 -6.04 -17.52 -27.57
N VAL A 327 -7.00 -17.49 -26.65
CA VAL A 327 -8.43 -17.35 -26.98
C VAL A 327 -8.80 -15.91 -27.34
N LEU A 328 -8.19 -14.92 -26.67
CA LEU A 328 -8.60 -13.52 -26.79
C LEU A 328 -7.65 -12.68 -27.64
N GLY A 329 -6.42 -13.14 -27.86
CA GLY A 329 -5.41 -12.42 -28.64
C GLY A 329 -5.29 -10.96 -28.23
N GLY A 330 -5.32 -10.07 -29.23
CA GLY A 330 -5.28 -8.61 -29.01
C GLY A 330 -6.49 -8.02 -28.29
N GLU A 331 -7.64 -8.71 -28.22
CA GLU A 331 -8.80 -8.24 -27.46
C GLU A 331 -8.56 -8.28 -25.96
N LEU A 332 -7.62 -9.09 -25.47
CA LEU A 332 -7.32 -9.20 -24.04
C LEU A 332 -6.96 -7.84 -23.44
N LYS A 333 -6.25 -7.01 -24.21
CA LYS A 333 -5.91 -5.62 -23.82
C LYS A 333 -7.14 -4.72 -23.71
N ARG A 334 -8.20 -4.97 -24.50
CA ARG A 334 -9.47 -4.22 -24.46
C ARG A 334 -10.40 -4.72 -23.34
N ARG A 335 -10.25 -5.98 -22.91
CA ARG A 335 -11.02 -6.58 -21.81
C ARG A 335 -10.41 -6.23 -20.45
N GLU A 336 -10.45 -4.94 -20.12
CA GLU A 336 -9.82 -4.34 -18.93
C GLU A 336 -10.13 -5.10 -17.63
N LYS A 337 -11.38 -5.54 -17.40
CA LYS A 337 -11.75 -6.29 -16.19
C LYS A 337 -11.08 -7.66 -16.10
N LEU A 338 -10.93 -8.36 -17.22
CA LEU A 338 -10.30 -9.69 -17.25
C LEU A 338 -8.79 -9.56 -17.07
N SER A 339 -8.18 -8.62 -17.81
CA SER A 339 -6.77 -8.23 -17.66
C SER A 339 -6.44 -7.82 -16.23
N ALA A 340 -7.30 -7.01 -15.59
CA ALA A 340 -7.14 -6.59 -14.21
C ALA A 340 -7.09 -7.77 -13.24
N ARG A 341 -8.00 -8.75 -13.37
CA ARG A 341 -8.03 -9.94 -12.50
C ARG A 341 -6.82 -10.85 -12.70
N LEU A 342 -6.33 -11.00 -13.93
CA LEU A 342 -5.06 -11.69 -14.19
C LEU A 342 -3.89 -10.94 -13.53
N GLY A 343 -3.89 -9.62 -13.59
CA GLY A 343 -2.94 -8.76 -12.89
C GLY A 343 -3.00 -8.90 -11.36
N ASP A 344 -4.20 -9.06 -10.80
CA ASP A 344 -4.39 -9.28 -9.36
C ASP A 344 -3.75 -10.62 -8.93
N ILE A 345 -3.93 -11.70 -9.70
CA ILE A 345 -3.29 -13.01 -9.40
C ILE A 345 -1.77 -12.87 -9.34
N LEU A 346 -1.17 -12.28 -10.39
CA LEU A 346 0.28 -12.03 -10.44
C LEU A 346 0.74 -11.18 -9.25
N SER A 347 -0.05 -10.18 -8.90
CA SER A 347 0.26 -9.30 -7.76
C SER A 347 0.23 -10.03 -6.43
N MET A 348 -0.78 -10.87 -6.18
CA MET A 348 -0.86 -11.65 -4.94
C MET A 348 0.34 -12.59 -4.80
N LEU A 349 0.79 -13.22 -5.90
CA LEU A 349 2.01 -14.02 -5.91
C LEU A 349 3.25 -13.19 -5.51
N TYR A 350 3.37 -11.96 -6.02
CA TYR A 350 4.47 -11.05 -5.68
C TYR A 350 4.43 -10.62 -4.20
N LEU A 351 3.24 -10.23 -3.70
CA LEU A 351 3.02 -9.84 -2.31
C LEU A 351 3.37 -10.96 -1.33
N CYS A 352 2.91 -12.19 -1.62
CA CYS A 352 3.28 -13.37 -0.84
C CYS A 352 4.79 -13.62 -0.86
N SER A 353 5.42 -13.52 -2.04
CA SER A 353 6.87 -13.72 -2.18
C SER A 353 7.67 -12.69 -1.37
N ALA A 354 7.27 -11.42 -1.40
CA ALA A 354 7.90 -10.36 -0.61
C ALA A 354 7.74 -10.59 0.89
N THR A 355 6.55 -11.02 1.33
CA THR A 355 6.25 -11.29 2.74
C THR A 355 7.08 -12.45 3.29
N LEU A 356 7.19 -13.55 2.52
CA LEU A 356 8.07 -14.67 2.87
C LEU A 356 9.55 -14.26 2.88
N LYS A 357 9.99 -13.49 1.88
CA LYS A 357 11.37 -12.97 1.82
C LYS A 357 11.69 -12.11 3.04
N ARG A 358 10.79 -11.23 3.48
CA ARG A 358 10.97 -10.43 4.69
C ARG A 358 11.17 -11.31 5.91
N TYR A 359 10.26 -12.26 6.13
CA TYR A 359 10.33 -13.18 7.27
C TYR A 359 11.65 -13.94 7.33
N GLU A 360 12.13 -14.44 6.18
CA GLU A 360 13.42 -15.11 6.06
C GLU A 360 14.59 -14.15 6.32
N SER A 361 14.58 -12.97 5.72
CA SER A 361 15.69 -12.00 5.78
C SER A 361 15.84 -11.34 7.15
N GLU A 362 14.75 -11.19 7.90
CA GLU A 362 14.73 -10.63 9.25
C GLU A 362 14.97 -11.70 10.33
N GLY A 363 15.35 -12.92 9.94
CA GLY A 363 15.79 -13.98 10.86
C GLY A 363 14.65 -14.83 11.44
N ARG A 364 13.51 -14.94 10.75
CA ARG A 364 12.37 -15.81 11.11
C ARG A 364 11.85 -15.53 12.52
N GLN A 365 11.61 -14.26 12.79
CA GLN A 365 11.15 -13.79 14.09
C GLN A 365 9.81 -14.43 14.45
N GLN A 366 9.80 -15.41 15.35
CA GLN A 366 8.58 -16.14 15.73
C GLN A 366 7.49 -15.22 16.29
N ALA A 367 7.89 -14.12 16.95
CA ALA A 367 6.96 -13.11 17.44
C ALA A 367 6.22 -12.37 16.31
N ASP A 368 6.76 -12.35 15.09
CA ASP A 368 6.16 -11.70 13.91
C ASP A 368 5.32 -12.70 13.08
N ALA A 369 5.41 -14.00 13.39
CA ALA A 369 4.75 -15.05 12.63
C ALA A 369 3.22 -14.84 12.51
N PRO A 370 2.47 -14.38 13.53
CA PRO A 370 1.03 -14.09 13.36
C PRO A 370 0.74 -13.07 12.26
N LEU A 371 1.54 -11.99 12.17
CA LEU A 371 1.41 -10.95 11.14
C LEU A 371 1.62 -11.54 9.75
N MET A 372 2.68 -12.33 9.60
CA MET A 372 3.03 -13.01 8.36
C MET A 372 1.97 -14.03 7.95
N HIS A 373 1.57 -14.93 8.86
CA HIS A 373 0.59 -15.99 8.59
C HIS A 373 -0.76 -15.43 8.16
N TRP A 374 -1.26 -14.40 8.86
CA TRP A 374 -2.53 -13.76 8.50
C TRP A 374 -2.44 -13.11 7.12
N ALA A 375 -1.38 -12.33 6.87
CA ALA A 375 -1.19 -11.64 5.59
C ALA A 375 -1.08 -12.63 4.42
N MET A 376 -0.32 -13.71 4.60
CA MET A 376 -0.16 -14.78 3.61
C MET A 376 -1.50 -15.45 3.29
N TRP A 377 -2.29 -15.78 4.31
CA TRP A 377 -3.58 -16.44 4.11
C TRP A 377 -4.58 -15.55 3.39
N ASP A 378 -4.73 -14.29 3.81
CA ASP A 378 -5.61 -13.32 3.15
C ASP A 378 -5.22 -13.11 1.68
N THR A 379 -3.92 -12.98 1.41
CA THR A 379 -3.40 -12.76 0.05
C THR A 379 -3.60 -13.98 -0.84
N MET A 380 -3.48 -15.20 -0.30
CA MET A 380 -3.77 -16.44 -1.02
C MET A 380 -5.27 -16.63 -1.27
N TYR A 381 -6.12 -16.24 -0.32
CA TYR A 381 -7.57 -16.18 -0.52
C TYR A 381 -7.95 -15.19 -1.62
N GLN A 382 -7.36 -13.99 -1.62
CA GLN A 382 -7.56 -13.00 -2.69
C GLN A 382 -7.06 -13.50 -4.06
N ALA A 383 -5.95 -14.23 -4.10
CA ALA A 383 -5.47 -14.85 -5.34
C ALA A 383 -6.49 -15.85 -5.89
N GLN A 384 -7.04 -16.71 -5.02
CA GLN A 384 -8.09 -17.66 -5.38
C GLN A 384 -9.33 -16.95 -5.92
N MET A 385 -9.78 -15.88 -5.27
CA MET A 385 -10.92 -15.09 -5.74
C MET A 385 -10.65 -14.42 -7.08
N ALA A 386 -9.42 -13.97 -7.33
CA ALA A 386 -9.03 -13.44 -8.64
C ALA A 386 -9.03 -14.52 -9.73
N PHE A 387 -8.52 -15.72 -9.45
CA PHE A 387 -8.64 -16.89 -10.34
C PHE A 387 -10.10 -17.20 -10.67
N ASP A 388 -10.94 -17.31 -9.65
CA ASP A 388 -12.36 -17.59 -9.82
C ASP A 388 -13.06 -16.51 -10.65
N GLY A 389 -12.74 -15.24 -10.38
CA GLY A 389 -13.24 -14.10 -11.14
C GLY A 389 -12.84 -14.11 -12.62
N VAL A 390 -11.64 -14.58 -12.98
CA VAL A 390 -11.24 -14.78 -14.38
C VAL A 390 -12.07 -15.90 -15.02
N ILE A 391 -12.14 -17.04 -14.33
CA ILE A 391 -12.78 -18.27 -14.84
C ILE A 391 -14.29 -18.09 -15.01
N ALA A 392 -14.97 -17.54 -14.01
CA ALA A 392 -16.41 -17.28 -14.02
C ALA A 392 -16.83 -16.28 -15.10
N ASN A 393 -15.93 -15.38 -15.48
CA ASN A 393 -16.17 -14.35 -16.50
C ASN A 393 -15.45 -14.65 -17.82
N PHE A 394 -14.97 -15.88 -18.02
CA PHE A 394 -14.26 -16.24 -19.23
C PHE A 394 -15.23 -16.21 -20.43
N PRO A 395 -14.90 -15.52 -21.55
CA PRO A 395 -15.86 -15.29 -22.63
C PRO A 395 -16.43 -16.57 -23.26
N VAL A 396 -15.62 -17.62 -23.31
CA VAL A 396 -16.01 -18.92 -23.85
C VAL A 396 -16.34 -19.87 -22.69
N ARG A 397 -17.63 -20.11 -22.44
CA ARG A 397 -18.11 -20.81 -21.22
C ARG A 397 -17.55 -22.22 -21.03
N TRP A 398 -17.39 -22.98 -22.12
CA TRP A 398 -16.84 -24.33 -22.03
C TRP A 398 -15.34 -24.32 -21.70
N ILE A 399 -14.59 -23.34 -22.21
CA ILE A 399 -13.19 -23.10 -21.83
C ILE A 399 -13.12 -22.69 -20.35
N GLY A 400 -14.01 -21.80 -19.90
CA GLY A 400 -14.12 -21.46 -18.48
C GLY A 400 -14.32 -22.70 -17.58
N ARG A 401 -15.23 -23.61 -17.95
CA ARG A 401 -15.43 -24.88 -17.23
C ARG A 401 -14.20 -25.78 -17.24
N MET A 402 -13.48 -25.85 -18.37
CA MET A 402 -12.22 -26.59 -18.48
C MET A 402 -11.15 -26.00 -17.56
N LEU A 403 -10.96 -24.68 -17.60
CA LEU A 403 -10.04 -23.94 -16.74
C LEU A 403 -10.35 -24.18 -15.26
N TYR A 404 -11.63 -24.12 -14.88
CA TYR A 404 -12.07 -24.42 -13.51
C TYR A 404 -11.62 -25.80 -13.05
N ARG A 405 -11.89 -26.84 -13.86
CA ARG A 405 -11.53 -28.23 -13.53
C ARG A 405 -10.02 -28.46 -13.42
N ILE A 406 -9.22 -27.71 -14.16
CA ILE A 406 -7.75 -27.82 -14.11
C ILE A 406 -7.17 -27.05 -12.92
N VAL A 407 -7.65 -25.83 -12.66
CA VAL A 407 -7.13 -24.94 -11.60
C VAL A 407 -7.64 -25.35 -10.21
N PHE A 408 -8.91 -25.72 -10.12
CA PHE A 408 -9.64 -26.08 -8.90
C PHE A 408 -10.31 -27.45 -9.02
N PRO A 409 -9.54 -28.54 -9.23
CA PRO A 409 -10.12 -29.88 -9.43
C PRO A 409 -10.93 -30.38 -8.23
N LEU A 410 -10.57 -29.94 -7.02
CA LEU A 410 -11.24 -30.28 -5.76
C LEU A 410 -12.05 -29.10 -5.19
N GLY A 411 -12.31 -28.06 -5.99
CA GLY A 411 -12.90 -26.81 -5.53
C GLY A 411 -11.90 -25.82 -4.95
N HIS A 412 -12.42 -24.83 -4.22
CA HIS A 412 -11.69 -23.72 -3.62
C HIS A 412 -11.13 -24.12 -2.24
N PRO A 413 -9.80 -24.23 -2.06
CA PRO A 413 -9.22 -24.66 -0.79
C PRO A 413 -9.04 -23.56 0.28
N TYR A 414 -9.23 -22.28 -0.05
CA TYR A 414 -9.03 -21.17 0.88
C TYR A 414 -10.34 -20.50 1.27
N ASP A 415 -10.52 -20.34 2.57
CA ASP A 415 -11.49 -19.46 3.19
C ASP A 415 -10.81 -18.21 3.78
N VAL A 416 -11.59 -17.32 4.37
CA VAL A 416 -11.08 -16.15 5.10
C VAL A 416 -10.08 -16.57 6.20
N PRO A 417 -9.11 -15.71 6.55
CA PRO A 417 -8.16 -16.00 7.63
C PRO A 417 -8.86 -16.33 8.95
N SER A 418 -8.26 -17.21 9.75
CA SER A 418 -8.79 -17.59 11.06
C SER A 418 -8.79 -16.44 12.06
N ASP A 419 -9.92 -16.27 12.75
CA ASP A 419 -10.08 -15.32 13.87
C ASP A 419 -9.03 -15.53 14.97
N ARG A 420 -8.60 -16.78 15.21
CA ARG A 420 -7.55 -17.09 16.20
C ARG A 420 -6.22 -16.41 15.85
N ILE A 421 -5.83 -16.41 14.57
CA ILE A 421 -4.62 -15.72 14.12
C ILE A 421 -4.86 -14.21 14.15
N GLY A 422 -6.06 -13.75 13.78
CA GLY A 422 -6.45 -12.35 13.90
C GLY A 422 -6.30 -11.82 15.32
N HIS A 423 -6.84 -12.53 16.30
CA HIS A 423 -6.69 -12.21 17.73
C HIS A 423 -5.22 -12.08 18.14
N GLN A 424 -4.35 -12.99 17.68
CA GLN A 424 -2.91 -12.90 17.94
C GLN A 424 -2.29 -11.63 17.34
N VAL A 425 -2.66 -11.26 16.11
CA VAL A 425 -2.21 -10.01 15.50
C VAL A 425 -2.71 -8.79 16.27
N ALA A 426 -4.01 -8.72 16.56
CA ALA A 426 -4.60 -7.62 17.32
C ALA A 426 -3.93 -7.44 18.68
N LYS A 427 -3.62 -8.55 19.38
CA LYS A 427 -2.86 -8.53 20.63
C LYS A 427 -1.48 -7.89 20.47
N LEU A 428 -0.72 -8.23 19.43
CA LEU A 428 0.59 -7.61 19.15
C LEU A 428 0.48 -6.09 18.93
N MET A 429 -0.65 -5.59 18.43
CA MET A 429 -0.85 -4.17 18.19
C MET A 429 -1.06 -3.36 19.46
N ILE A 430 -1.71 -3.95 20.47
CA ILE A 430 -2.16 -3.27 21.69
C ILE A 430 -1.23 -3.51 22.90
N GLU A 431 -0.14 -4.27 22.72
CA GLU A 431 0.85 -4.59 23.76
C GLU A 431 2.28 -4.20 23.31
N PRO A 432 3.10 -3.59 24.19
CA PRO A 432 4.52 -3.40 23.95
C PRO A 432 5.18 -4.75 23.68
N SER A 433 5.85 -4.86 22.53
CA SER A 433 6.55 -6.08 22.13
C SER A 433 7.61 -5.76 21.09
N ALA A 434 8.64 -6.60 21.02
CA ALA A 434 9.65 -6.48 19.98
C ALA A 434 9.06 -6.60 18.56
N ALA A 435 7.96 -7.34 18.40
CA ALA A 435 7.22 -7.42 17.13
C ALA A 435 6.58 -6.08 16.75
N ARG A 436 5.92 -5.42 17.70
CA ARG A 436 5.35 -4.07 17.50
C ARG A 436 6.44 -3.05 17.17
N ASP A 437 7.59 -3.13 17.84
CA ASP A 437 8.74 -2.25 17.58
C ASP A 437 9.33 -2.47 16.18
N ARG A 438 9.56 -3.73 15.77
CA ARG A 438 10.01 -4.05 14.40
C ARG A 438 9.00 -3.65 13.33
N LEU A 439 7.71 -3.85 13.58
CA LEU A 439 6.64 -3.49 12.65
C LEU A 439 6.62 -1.98 12.36
N THR A 440 7.03 -1.16 13.33
CA THR A 440 6.92 0.30 13.29
C THR A 440 8.28 1.00 13.38
N ALA A 441 9.36 0.28 13.04
CA ALA A 441 10.74 0.70 13.31
C ALA A 441 11.15 2.02 12.60
N GLU A 442 10.48 2.39 11.51
CA GLU A 442 10.76 3.64 10.78
C GLU A 442 9.91 4.83 11.27
N THR A 443 9.06 4.60 12.28
CA THR A 443 8.25 5.66 12.88
C THR A 443 9.05 6.37 13.96
N TYR A 444 9.13 7.69 13.89
CA TYR A 444 9.69 8.49 14.98
C TYR A 444 8.79 8.39 16.24
N LEU A 445 9.39 8.04 17.38
CA LEU A 445 8.70 7.85 18.66
C LEU A 445 9.14 8.93 19.66
N PRO A 446 8.37 10.02 19.82
CA PRO A 446 8.63 11.02 20.84
C PRO A 446 8.49 10.41 22.25
N THR A 447 9.29 10.90 23.20
CA THR A 447 9.25 10.46 24.61
C THR A 447 8.51 11.43 25.53
N VAL A 448 7.86 12.45 24.97
CA VAL A 448 7.19 13.53 25.70
C VAL A 448 5.68 13.50 25.46
N ALA A 449 4.90 13.83 26.50
CA ALA A 449 3.43 13.85 26.44
C ALA A 449 2.85 15.07 25.70
N SER A 450 3.69 16.05 25.32
CA SER A 450 3.27 17.19 24.49
C SER A 450 3.08 16.81 23.02
N GLU A 451 3.67 15.70 22.59
CA GLU A 451 3.55 15.17 21.22
C GLU A 451 2.49 14.07 21.19
N PRO A 452 1.58 14.03 20.20
CA PRO A 452 0.46 13.08 20.18
C PRO A 452 0.91 11.61 20.23
N VAL A 453 1.96 11.25 19.48
CA VAL A 453 2.50 9.90 19.46
C VAL A 453 3.15 9.54 20.81
N GLY A 454 3.93 10.46 21.39
CA GLY A 454 4.58 10.25 22.68
C GLY A 454 3.58 10.12 23.83
N ALA A 455 2.50 10.90 23.80
CA ALA A 455 1.40 10.78 24.76
C ALA A 455 0.75 9.38 24.72
N ILE A 456 0.52 8.82 23.53
CA ILE A 456 -0.05 7.48 23.36
C ILE A 456 0.89 6.41 23.93
N GLU A 457 2.20 6.48 23.63
CA GLU A 457 3.16 5.49 24.12
C GLU A 457 3.30 5.53 25.64
N LEU A 458 3.40 6.73 26.24
CA LEU A 458 3.42 6.89 27.68
C LEU A 458 2.12 6.40 28.33
N ALA A 459 0.97 6.71 27.73
CA ALA A 459 -0.33 6.25 28.22
C ALA A 459 -0.46 4.72 28.15
N LEU A 460 0.03 4.09 27.07
CA LEU A 460 0.01 2.64 26.91
C LEU A 460 0.76 1.94 28.05
N LEU A 461 1.99 2.40 28.35
CA LEU A 461 2.79 1.85 29.44
C LEU A 461 2.11 2.04 30.79
N ALA A 462 1.61 3.25 31.07
CA ALA A 462 0.90 3.55 32.31
C ALA A 462 -0.42 2.75 32.44
N THR A 463 -1.13 2.47 31.34
CA THR A 463 -2.31 1.62 31.33
C THR A 463 -1.98 0.19 31.75
N ILE A 464 -0.91 -0.40 31.20
CA ILE A 464 -0.50 -1.77 31.53
C ILE A 464 -0.04 -1.87 32.99
N GLU A 465 0.71 -0.88 33.48
CA GLU A 465 1.14 -0.81 34.88
C GLU A 465 -0.05 -0.73 35.84
N ALA A 466 -1.11 -0.01 35.45
CA ALA A 466 -2.31 0.17 36.26
C ALA A 466 -3.27 -1.04 36.28
N GLU A 467 -3.19 -1.97 35.33
CA GLU A 467 -4.16 -3.07 35.17
C GLU A 467 -4.32 -4.00 36.38
N PRO A 468 -3.23 -4.47 37.04
CA PRO A 468 -3.35 -5.30 38.24
C PRO A 468 -4.02 -4.55 39.40
N ILE A 469 -3.79 -3.24 39.49
CA ILE A 469 -4.39 -2.37 40.50
C ILE A 469 -5.88 -2.20 40.22
N GLU A 470 -6.25 -1.90 38.97
CA GLU A 470 -7.66 -1.82 38.55
C GLU A 470 -8.42 -3.13 38.78
N ALA A 471 -7.79 -4.28 38.55
CA ALA A 471 -8.43 -5.58 38.77
C ALA A 471 -8.81 -5.77 40.25
N ARG A 472 -7.95 -5.33 41.19
CA ARG A 472 -8.27 -5.34 42.63
C ARG A 472 -9.38 -4.36 42.98
N ILE A 473 -9.38 -3.16 42.41
CA ILE A 473 -10.47 -2.19 42.60
C ILE A 473 -11.80 -2.77 42.10
N ARG A 474 -11.84 -3.38 40.91
CA ARG A 474 -13.04 -4.02 40.37
C ARG A 474 -13.52 -5.19 41.22
N ALA A 475 -12.59 -5.95 41.80
CA ALA A 475 -12.94 -7.01 42.74
C ALA A 475 -13.61 -6.44 44.00
N ALA A 476 -13.08 -5.33 44.53
CA ALA A 476 -13.64 -4.61 45.67
C ALA A 476 -15.01 -3.97 45.37
N GLU A 477 -15.21 -3.43 44.16
CA GLU A 477 -16.52 -2.98 43.69
C GLU A 477 -17.53 -4.14 43.67
N LYS A 478 -17.12 -5.31 43.13
CA LYS A 478 -17.98 -6.49 43.06
C LYS A 478 -18.32 -7.08 44.43
N SER A 479 -17.41 -6.97 45.41
CA SER A 479 -17.67 -7.41 46.79
C SER A 479 -18.50 -6.41 47.60
N GLY A 480 -18.90 -5.27 47.01
CA GLY A 480 -19.71 -4.25 47.68
C GLY A 480 -18.94 -3.32 48.60
N THR A 481 -17.61 -3.40 48.64
CA THR A 481 -16.75 -2.58 49.53
C THR A 481 -16.86 -1.07 49.23
N LEU A 482 -17.32 -0.71 48.03
CA LEU A 482 -17.50 0.67 47.57
C LEU A 482 -18.98 1.02 47.24
N ALA A 483 -19.94 0.16 47.59
CA ALA A 483 -21.32 0.24 47.09
C ALA A 483 -22.08 1.53 47.48
N ASP A 484 -21.72 2.15 48.61
CA ASP A 484 -22.37 3.38 49.13
C ASP A 484 -21.45 4.60 49.11
N ASN A 485 -20.29 4.51 48.42
CA ASN A 485 -19.36 5.63 48.35
C ASN A 485 -19.74 6.59 47.21
N PRO A 486 -20.13 7.85 47.48
CA PRO A 486 -20.50 8.81 46.44
C PRO A 486 -19.33 9.15 45.49
N ASP A 487 -18.09 8.95 45.94
CA ASP A 487 -16.86 9.16 45.15
C ASP A 487 -16.46 7.91 44.34
N ALA A 488 -17.14 6.77 44.51
CA ALA A 488 -16.93 5.57 43.68
C ALA A 488 -17.60 5.69 42.29
N ASN A 489 -17.50 6.87 41.68
CA ASN A 489 -17.93 7.13 40.31
C ASN A 489 -16.75 6.89 39.33
N VAL A 490 -17.03 6.84 38.01
CA VAL A 490 -16.02 6.51 36.97
C VAL A 490 -14.77 7.42 37.02
N ARG A 491 -14.92 8.66 37.47
CA ARG A 491 -13.83 9.65 37.52
C ARG A 491 -13.01 9.54 38.80
N ASP A 492 -13.67 9.34 39.92
CA ASP A 492 -13.06 9.45 41.26
C ASP A 492 -12.80 8.08 41.93
N LEU A 493 -13.13 6.98 41.26
CA LEU A 493 -12.95 5.61 41.75
C LEU A 493 -11.54 5.31 42.29
N ALA A 494 -10.49 5.83 41.64
CA ALA A 494 -9.11 5.66 42.12
C ALA A 494 -8.88 6.33 43.48
N HIS A 495 -9.50 7.49 43.72
CA HIS A 495 -9.43 8.21 44.98
C HIS A 495 -10.25 7.49 46.05
N ALA A 496 -11.47 7.07 45.72
CA ALA A 496 -12.32 6.28 46.62
C ALA A 496 -11.62 4.98 47.06
N ALA A 497 -10.95 4.29 46.15
CA ALA A 497 -10.19 3.08 46.46
C ALA A 497 -9.00 3.36 47.39
N PHE A 498 -8.31 4.48 47.22
CA PHE A 498 -7.22 4.89 48.11
C PHE A 498 -7.75 5.26 49.51
N ALA A 499 -8.82 6.05 49.58
CA ALA A 499 -9.46 6.42 50.84
C ALA A 499 -9.99 5.20 51.62
N ALA A 500 -10.48 4.18 50.91
CA ALA A 500 -10.93 2.91 51.49
C ALA A 500 -9.78 1.94 51.84
N GLY A 501 -8.51 2.32 51.62
CA GLY A 501 -7.35 1.47 51.93
C GLY A 501 -7.17 0.26 51.00
N ILE A 502 -7.86 0.22 49.86
CA ILE A 502 -7.79 -0.87 48.87
C ILE A 502 -6.47 -0.82 48.08
N VAL A 503 -5.94 0.39 47.89
CA VAL A 503 -4.67 0.63 47.18
C VAL A 503 -3.73 1.48 48.01
N THR A 504 -2.43 1.27 47.86
CA THR A 504 -1.39 2.05 48.55
C THR A 504 -1.20 3.43 47.94
N ALA A 505 -0.47 4.32 48.62
CA ALA A 505 -0.14 5.65 48.08
C ALA A 505 0.67 5.57 46.77
N ALA A 506 1.57 4.59 46.65
CA ALA A 506 2.33 4.36 45.42
C ALA A 506 1.43 3.90 44.27
N GLU A 507 0.52 2.97 44.55
CA GLU A 507 -0.45 2.46 43.56
C GLU A 507 -1.46 3.54 43.13
N TYR A 508 -1.87 4.41 44.05
CA TYR A 508 -2.70 5.57 43.73
C TYR A 508 -1.97 6.55 42.81
N ALA A 509 -0.66 6.78 43.00
CA ALA A 509 0.14 7.61 42.11
C ALA A 509 0.21 7.04 40.68
N VAL A 510 0.34 5.71 40.54
CA VAL A 510 0.29 5.01 39.23
C VAL A 510 -1.07 5.24 38.55
N LEU A 511 -2.18 5.04 39.27
CA LEU A 511 -3.52 5.27 38.72
C LEU A 511 -3.74 6.72 38.29
N LYS A 512 -3.28 7.69 39.11
CA LYS A 512 -3.35 9.12 38.80
C LYS A 512 -2.57 9.44 37.52
N ARG A 513 -1.32 8.98 37.43
CA ARG A 513 -0.47 9.19 36.25
C ARG A 513 -1.10 8.60 34.98
N ARG A 514 -1.64 7.39 35.07
CA ARG A 514 -2.37 6.75 33.97
C ARG A 514 -3.59 7.55 33.55
N ASN A 515 -4.40 8.05 34.50
CA ASN A 515 -5.59 8.85 34.20
C ASN A 515 -5.22 10.17 33.49
N GLU A 516 -4.21 10.88 33.97
CA GLU A 516 -3.72 12.11 33.33
C GLU A 516 -3.28 11.87 31.88
N LEU A 517 -2.50 10.81 31.64
CA LEU A 517 -2.05 10.43 30.30
C LEU A 517 -3.19 9.98 29.40
N ARG A 518 -4.12 9.18 29.92
CA ARG A 518 -5.32 8.77 29.21
C ARG A 518 -6.12 9.99 28.77
N ASP A 519 -6.33 10.96 29.65
CA ASP A 519 -7.11 12.17 29.37
C ASP A 519 -6.43 13.03 28.29
N ILE A 520 -5.10 13.10 28.28
CA ILE A 520 -4.31 13.71 27.19
C ILE A 520 -4.55 13.00 25.84
N VAL A 521 -4.62 11.66 25.84
CA VAL A 521 -4.80 10.86 24.62
C VAL A 521 -6.23 10.96 24.10
N ILE A 522 -7.24 10.86 24.96
CA ILE A 522 -8.65 10.78 24.55
C ILE A 522 -9.29 12.14 24.32
N ARG A 523 -8.71 13.25 24.81
CA ARG A 523 -9.25 14.58 24.55
C ARG A 523 -9.28 14.88 23.06
N VAL A 524 -10.23 15.71 22.68
CA VAL A 524 -10.40 16.24 21.33
C VAL A 524 -10.09 17.73 21.39
N ASP A 525 -9.33 18.23 20.42
CA ASP A 525 -9.02 19.66 20.35
C ASP A 525 -10.29 20.46 20.09
N ASP A 526 -10.47 21.55 20.83
CA ASP A 526 -11.50 22.55 20.64
C ASP A 526 -10.88 23.90 20.29
N PHE A 527 -11.70 24.79 19.72
CA PHE A 527 -11.25 26.10 19.24
C PHE A 527 -12.28 27.18 19.59
N PRO A 528 -11.86 28.44 19.73
CA PRO A 528 -12.76 29.57 19.86
C PRO A 528 -13.80 29.64 18.74
N HIS A 529 -14.96 30.24 19.03
CA HIS A 529 -16.08 30.34 18.10
C HIS A 529 -15.74 31.05 16.78
N ASP A 530 -14.74 31.94 16.78
CA ASP A 530 -14.32 32.77 15.65
C ASP A 530 -13.17 32.19 14.82
N LEU A 531 -12.85 30.88 14.99
CA LEU A 531 -11.81 30.17 14.25
C LEU A 531 -11.93 30.38 12.73
N GLY A 532 -10.87 30.92 12.11
CA GLY A 532 -10.79 31.08 10.66
C GLY A 532 -11.43 32.35 10.10
N SER A 533 -11.88 33.29 10.95
CA SER A 533 -12.36 34.62 10.54
C SER A 533 -11.21 35.55 10.11
N SER A 534 -10.46 35.18 9.07
CA SER A 534 -9.52 36.09 8.42
C SER A 534 -10.29 37.09 7.56
N ARG A 535 -10.24 38.37 7.94
CA ARG A 535 -10.75 39.54 7.18
C ARG A 535 -10.59 39.33 5.67
N GLU A 536 -11.72 39.34 4.94
CA GLU A 536 -11.74 39.45 3.48
C GLU A 536 -10.94 40.70 3.06
N GLN A 537 -9.68 40.53 2.69
CA GLN A 537 -8.98 41.56 1.93
C GLN A 537 -9.48 41.44 0.48
N PRO A 538 -10.06 42.51 -0.11
CA PRO A 538 -10.43 42.49 -1.51
C PRO A 538 -9.18 42.19 -2.33
N LEU A 539 -9.26 41.17 -3.18
CA LEU A 539 -8.24 40.90 -4.19
C LEU A 539 -8.12 42.15 -5.08
N LEU A 540 -7.07 42.94 -4.87
CA LEU A 540 -6.64 43.95 -5.83
C LEU A 540 -6.23 43.19 -7.10
N HIS A 541 -7.15 43.11 -8.06
CA HIS A 541 -6.80 42.83 -9.43
C HIS A 541 -5.78 43.89 -9.86
N LYS A 542 -4.52 43.49 -10.03
CA LYS A 542 -3.58 44.27 -10.85
C LYS A 542 -4.20 44.33 -12.25
N ALA A 543 -4.80 45.47 -12.57
CA ALA A 543 -5.20 45.79 -13.93
C ALA A 543 -3.96 45.65 -14.82
N ALA A 544 -4.13 44.95 -15.95
CA ALA A 544 -3.12 44.89 -16.98
C ALA A 544 -2.84 46.32 -17.49
N ALA A 545 -1.57 46.69 -17.49
CA ALA A 545 -1.02 47.81 -18.25
C ALA A 545 -0.10 47.24 -19.32
#